data_AF-A0A7U2HZX7-F1
#
_entry.id   AF-A0A7U2HZX7-F1
#
_cell.length_a   1.000
_cell.length_b   1.000
_cell.length_c   1.000
_cell.angle_alpha   90.00
_cell.angle_beta   90.00
_cell.angle_gamma   90.00
#
_symmetry.space_group_name_H-M   'P 1'
#
loop_
_entity.id
_entity.type
_entity.pdbx_description
1 polymer ?
#
loop_
_entity_poly.entity_id
_entity_poly.type
_entity_poly.pdbx_seq_one_letter_code
_entity_poly.pdbx_strand_id
1 'polypeptide(L)'
;MLRKRGNKTQFGVFEFTGSIRPRRMAERLGSIQKHLPSANMSEKINLPSEGAHGEKNGTATATCYCGAVQIEVPTEGEGLVDTFICHCTDCRKITASMFASNFVVKDTHLKHTRGESKLTRFRQSNTIATGNAMENSFCSVCGTLMYRRSTGYPGMSIPRIGTIDDFALQETKFKPRVETFEKDRCRWLKPADVEEHVDGAFYTAGKAWKSKHDGVGEEAK
;
A
#
# COMPACT_ATOMS: atom_id res chain seq x y z
N MET A 1 -17.58 -8.31 -62.00
CA MET A 1 -18.94 -8.43 -61.44
C MET A 1 -18.86 -9.27 -60.17
N LEU A 2 -18.60 -8.62 -59.03
CA LEU A 2 -18.36 -9.25 -57.72
C LEU A 2 -19.69 -9.41 -56.96
N ARG A 3 -20.05 -10.64 -56.58
CA ARG A 3 -21.19 -10.92 -55.67
C ARG A 3 -20.66 -11.35 -54.31
N LYS A 4 -20.61 -10.41 -53.36
CA LYS A 4 -20.41 -10.66 -51.93
C LYS A 4 -21.75 -11.13 -51.32
N ARG A 5 -21.78 -12.30 -50.69
CA ARG A 5 -22.88 -12.73 -49.81
C ARG A 5 -22.62 -12.16 -48.41
N GLY A 6 -23.46 -11.21 -47.98
CA GLY A 6 -23.47 -10.69 -46.62
C GLY A 6 -24.49 -11.43 -45.76
N ASN A 7 -24.03 -12.02 -44.65
CA ASN A 7 -24.90 -12.51 -43.59
C ASN A 7 -25.30 -11.30 -42.72
N LYS A 8 -26.58 -10.94 -42.72
CA LYS A 8 -27.17 -9.97 -41.78
C LYS A 8 -27.93 -10.77 -40.72
N THR A 9 -27.40 -10.83 -39.50
CA THR A 9 -28.15 -11.25 -38.32
C THR A 9 -28.95 -10.04 -37.83
N GLN A 10 -30.28 -10.15 -37.88
CA GLN A 10 -31.22 -9.14 -37.41
C GLN A 10 -31.29 -9.20 -35.87
N PHE A 11 -30.87 -8.14 -35.17
CA PHE A 11 -31.22 -7.96 -33.75
C PHE A 11 -32.59 -7.30 -33.69
N GLY A 12 -33.59 -8.03 -33.15
CA GLY A 12 -34.91 -7.50 -32.89
C GLY A 12 -34.86 -6.45 -31.78
N VAL A 13 -35.33 -5.25 -32.08
CA VAL A 13 -35.57 -4.19 -31.10
C VAL A 13 -36.95 -4.45 -30.51
N PHE A 14 -37.02 -4.82 -29.22
CA PHE A 14 -38.26 -4.83 -28.46
C PHE A 14 -38.54 -3.41 -27.96
N GLU A 15 -39.55 -2.74 -28.50
CA GLU A 15 -40.08 -1.50 -27.93
C GLU A 15 -40.88 -1.82 -26.66
N PHE A 16 -40.41 -1.34 -25.51
CA PHE A 16 -41.14 -1.35 -24.25
C PHE A 16 -41.96 -0.05 -24.14
N THR A 17 -43.23 -0.08 -24.56
CA THR A 17 -44.20 0.98 -24.25
C THR A 17 -44.82 0.72 -22.88
N GLY A 18 -44.17 1.18 -21.81
CA GLY A 18 -44.72 1.11 -20.46
C GLY A 18 -44.37 2.36 -19.66
N SER A 19 -45.35 3.24 -19.44
CA SER A 19 -45.18 4.44 -18.61
C SER A 19 -45.09 4.07 -17.13
N ILE A 20 -43.88 4.02 -16.56
CA ILE A 20 -43.68 3.90 -15.12
C ILE A 20 -43.72 5.31 -14.53
N ARG A 21 -44.77 5.64 -13.75
CA ARG A 21 -44.87 6.90 -13.01
C ARG A 21 -43.91 6.89 -11.80
N PRO A 22 -42.97 7.86 -11.67
CA PRO A 22 -42.05 7.88 -10.54
C PRO A 22 -42.62 8.77 -9.42
N ARG A 23 -43.29 8.19 -8.41
CA ARG A 23 -43.69 8.97 -7.21
C ARG A 23 -43.58 8.28 -5.85
N ARG A 24 -42.92 7.12 -5.71
CA ARG A 24 -42.83 6.45 -4.39
C ARG A 24 -41.47 5.84 -3.99
N MET A 25 -40.36 6.29 -4.58
CA MET A 25 -39.01 5.88 -4.12
C MET A 25 -38.20 6.99 -3.43
N ALA A 26 -38.63 8.25 -3.51
CA ALA A 26 -37.89 9.36 -2.91
C ALA A 26 -37.96 9.37 -1.37
N GLU A 27 -39.02 8.84 -0.76
CA GLU A 27 -39.25 8.98 0.69
C GLU A 27 -38.50 7.92 1.54
N ARG A 28 -38.02 6.82 0.94
CA ARG A 28 -37.24 5.79 1.65
C ARG A 28 -35.73 6.01 1.65
N LEU A 29 -35.23 6.95 0.83
CA LEU A 29 -33.81 7.31 0.80
C LEU A 29 -33.43 8.32 1.90
N GLY A 30 -34.40 9.04 2.47
CA GLY A 30 -34.15 10.07 3.49
C GLY A 30 -33.80 9.55 4.89
N SER A 31 -33.99 8.25 5.18
CA SER A 31 -33.71 7.69 6.52
C SER A 31 -32.36 6.97 6.62
N ILE A 32 -31.76 6.54 5.50
CA ILE A 32 -30.48 5.80 5.49
C ILE A 32 -29.28 6.77 5.59
N GLN A 33 -29.48 8.04 5.23
CA GLN A 33 -28.41 9.05 5.27
C GLN A 33 -28.09 9.58 6.69
N LYS A 34 -28.86 9.17 7.72
CA LYS A 34 -28.70 9.68 9.09
C LYS A 34 -27.64 8.98 9.93
N HIS A 35 -26.99 7.92 9.44
CA HIS A 35 -26.02 7.12 10.23
C HIS A 35 -24.67 6.92 9.54
N LEU A 36 -24.40 7.61 8.42
CA LEU A 36 -23.02 7.74 7.97
C LEU A 36 -22.33 8.72 8.93
N PRO A 37 -21.26 8.32 9.63
CA PRO A 37 -20.48 9.28 10.41
C PRO A 37 -20.04 10.36 9.43
N SER A 38 -20.45 11.59 9.73
CA SER A 38 -19.89 12.80 9.12
C SER A 38 -18.40 12.76 9.39
N ALA A 39 -17.64 12.15 8.47
CA ALA A 39 -16.22 12.34 8.42
C ALA A 39 -16.06 13.84 8.20
N ASN A 40 -15.60 14.54 9.23
CA ASN A 40 -15.21 15.93 9.15
C ASN A 40 -13.97 15.97 8.23
N MET A 41 -14.21 15.77 6.94
CA MET A 41 -13.25 15.70 5.85
C MET A 41 -13.11 17.12 5.33
N SER A 42 -12.28 17.93 5.99
CA SER A 42 -11.39 18.89 5.35
C SER A 42 -10.84 19.88 6.39
N GLU A 43 -9.83 19.47 7.14
CA GLU A 43 -8.64 20.32 7.05
C GLU A 43 -8.08 20.06 5.66
N LYS A 44 -7.84 21.11 4.86
CA LYS A 44 -7.27 20.96 3.52
C LYS A 44 -5.90 20.29 3.68
N ILE A 45 -5.85 18.98 3.42
CA ILE A 45 -4.60 18.23 3.45
C ILE A 45 -3.83 18.65 2.20
N ASN A 46 -2.79 19.46 2.38
CA ASN A 46 -1.89 19.80 1.29
C ASN A 46 -1.21 18.51 0.85
N LEU A 47 -1.43 18.13 -0.40
CA LEU A 47 -0.74 16.99 -0.99
C LEU A 47 0.70 17.40 -1.36
N PRO A 48 1.62 16.43 -1.50
CA PRO A 48 2.97 16.70 -1.99
C PRO A 48 2.98 17.42 -3.35
N SER A 49 2.03 17.06 -4.21
CA SER A 49 1.80 17.73 -5.51
C SER A 49 1.38 19.20 -5.41
N GLU A 50 0.96 19.64 -4.23
CA GLU A 50 0.54 21.01 -3.92
C GLU A 50 1.64 21.80 -3.19
N GLY A 51 2.88 21.28 -3.18
CA GLY A 51 4.01 21.92 -2.50
C GLY A 51 4.04 21.68 -1.00
N ALA A 52 3.43 20.59 -0.51
CA ALA A 52 3.61 20.19 0.88
C ALA A 52 5.08 19.83 1.12
N HIS A 53 5.71 20.52 2.07
CA HIS A 53 7.05 20.22 2.57
C HIS A 53 6.89 19.58 3.95
N GLY A 54 7.18 18.29 4.02
CA GLY A 54 6.96 17.47 5.21
C GLY A 54 8.19 17.33 6.12
N GLU A 55 9.36 17.82 5.70
CA GLU A 55 10.59 17.71 6.50
C GLU A 55 10.75 18.87 7.49
N LYS A 56 11.04 18.55 8.75
CA LYS A 56 11.44 19.53 9.76
C LYS A 56 12.28 18.86 10.84
N ASN A 57 13.42 19.46 11.19
CA ASN A 57 14.26 19.02 12.32
C ASN A 57 14.67 17.53 12.28
N GLY A 58 15.05 17.01 11.10
CA GLY A 58 15.49 15.61 10.95
C GLY A 58 14.35 14.58 10.99
N THR A 59 13.10 15.02 10.86
CA THR A 59 11.93 14.17 10.68
C THR A 59 11.14 14.58 9.45
N ALA A 60 10.41 13.63 8.86
CA ALA A 60 9.48 13.83 7.77
C ALA A 60 8.10 13.32 8.16
N THR A 61 7.06 13.91 7.58
CA THR A 61 5.70 13.39 7.70
C THR A 61 5.36 12.41 6.57
N ALA A 62 4.55 11.42 6.91
CA ALA A 62 3.92 10.52 5.96
C ALA A 62 2.41 10.46 6.18
N THR A 63 1.64 10.69 5.12
CA THR A 63 0.19 10.87 5.17
C THR A 63 -0.54 9.83 4.32
N CYS A 64 -1.66 9.33 4.82
CA CYS A 64 -2.53 8.45 4.01
C CYS A 64 -3.19 9.23 2.86
N TYR A 65 -3.71 8.55 1.84
CA TYR A 65 -4.27 9.22 0.65
C TYR A 65 -5.36 10.28 0.97
N CYS A 66 -6.31 9.97 1.87
CA CYS A 66 -7.35 10.94 2.26
C CYS A 66 -6.92 11.89 3.38
N GLY A 67 -5.65 11.84 3.79
CA GLY A 67 -5.04 12.58 4.89
C GLY A 67 -5.63 12.46 6.29
N ALA A 68 -6.53 11.51 6.54
CA ALA A 68 -7.08 11.24 7.86
C ALA A 68 -6.03 10.73 8.86
N VAL A 69 -4.96 10.09 8.40
CA VAL A 69 -3.85 9.56 9.20
C VAL A 69 -2.55 10.20 8.74
N GLN A 70 -1.73 10.65 9.70
CA GLN A 70 -0.36 11.06 9.44
C GLN A 70 0.55 10.60 10.57
N ILE A 71 1.75 10.20 10.18
CA ILE A 71 2.85 9.85 11.08
C ILE A 71 4.04 10.78 10.83
N GLU A 72 4.87 10.96 11.84
CA GLU A 72 6.20 11.56 11.79
C GLU A 72 7.23 10.44 11.90
N VAL A 73 8.24 10.47 11.03
CA VAL A 73 9.32 9.47 10.94
C VAL A 73 10.69 10.17 10.83
N PRO A 74 11.78 9.55 11.31
CA PRO A 74 13.12 10.10 11.17
C PRO A 74 13.58 10.11 9.71
N THR A 75 14.34 11.14 9.31
CA THR A 75 15.02 11.19 8.00
C THR A 75 16.50 10.82 8.08
N GLU A 76 17.04 10.65 9.28
CA GLU A 76 18.43 10.32 9.54
C GLU A 76 18.64 9.71 10.94
N GLY A 77 19.88 9.32 11.22
CA GLY A 77 20.28 8.74 12.51
C GLY A 77 19.76 7.31 12.71
N GLU A 78 19.92 6.80 13.93
CA GLU A 78 19.62 5.40 14.26
C GLU A 78 18.14 5.02 14.19
N GLY A 79 17.25 6.02 14.11
CA GLY A 79 15.81 5.83 14.01
C GLY A 79 15.37 5.35 12.62
N LEU A 80 16.07 5.79 11.57
CA LEU A 80 15.89 5.32 10.19
C LEU A 80 16.86 4.16 9.94
N VAL A 81 16.33 2.95 9.91
CA VAL A 81 17.13 1.72 9.93
C VAL A 81 17.53 1.30 8.52
N ASP A 82 16.59 1.33 7.57
CA ASP A 82 16.89 0.95 6.19
C ASP A 82 15.79 1.37 5.20
N THR A 83 16.09 1.30 3.90
CA THR A 83 15.15 1.59 2.80
C THR A 83 15.27 0.50 1.72
N PHE A 84 14.14 -0.01 1.23
CA PHE A 84 14.17 -1.16 0.33
C PHE A 84 12.95 -1.32 -0.58
N ILE A 85 13.17 -1.94 -1.72
CA ILE A 85 12.15 -2.47 -2.61
C ILE A 85 11.94 -3.95 -2.33
N CYS A 86 10.69 -4.40 -2.29
CA CYS A 86 10.36 -5.80 -2.07
C CYS A 86 9.34 -6.29 -3.11
N HIS A 87 9.70 -7.36 -3.81
CA HIS A 87 8.90 -7.99 -4.88
C HIS A 87 8.07 -9.19 -4.43
N CYS A 88 8.10 -9.54 -3.14
CA CYS A 88 7.39 -10.72 -2.65
C CYS A 88 5.87 -10.64 -2.87
N THR A 89 5.22 -11.82 -2.86
CA THR A 89 3.78 -11.95 -3.09
C THR A 89 2.94 -11.06 -2.15
N ASP A 90 3.28 -11.01 -0.86
CA ASP A 90 2.63 -10.13 0.12
C ASP A 90 2.68 -8.65 -0.31
N CYS A 91 3.87 -8.16 -0.66
CA CYS A 91 4.10 -6.77 -1.01
C CYS A 91 3.32 -6.36 -2.25
N ARG A 92 3.23 -7.27 -3.24
CA ARG A 92 2.42 -7.09 -4.45
C ARG A 92 0.93 -7.00 -4.13
N LYS A 93 0.42 -7.94 -3.35
CA LYS A 93 -1.01 -8.02 -3.00
C LYS A 93 -1.46 -6.87 -2.13
N ILE A 94 -0.66 -6.48 -1.15
CA ILE A 94 -1.00 -5.41 -0.20
C ILE A 94 -0.99 -4.03 -0.87
N THR A 95 -0.10 -3.80 -1.83
CA THR A 95 -0.01 -2.52 -2.55
C THR A 95 -0.86 -2.47 -3.81
N ALA A 96 -1.41 -3.62 -4.25
CA ALA A 96 -1.96 -3.80 -5.58
C ALA A 96 -1.00 -3.35 -6.72
N SER A 97 0.31 -3.40 -6.47
CA SER A 97 1.38 -3.03 -7.39
C SER A 97 2.32 -4.22 -7.64
N MET A 98 3.36 -4.02 -8.45
CA MET A 98 4.34 -5.07 -8.76
C MET A 98 5.42 -5.23 -7.69
N PHE A 99 5.52 -4.27 -6.78
CA PHE A 99 6.43 -4.27 -5.65
C PHE A 99 5.96 -3.28 -4.59
N ALA A 100 6.61 -3.30 -3.44
CA ALA A 100 6.50 -2.27 -2.44
C ALA A 100 7.83 -1.53 -2.27
N SER A 101 7.79 -0.21 -2.23
CA SER A 101 8.88 0.64 -1.75
C SER A 101 8.66 0.95 -0.26
N ASN A 102 9.60 0.52 0.58
CA ASN A 102 9.47 0.52 2.03
C ASN A 102 10.67 1.19 2.68
N PHE A 103 10.49 1.60 3.91
CA PHE A 103 11.59 1.94 4.80
C PHE A 103 11.32 1.35 6.17
N VAL A 104 12.36 1.21 6.99
CA VAL A 104 12.30 0.61 8.32
C VAL A 104 12.66 1.68 9.33
N VAL A 105 11.82 1.84 10.35
CA VAL A 105 12.07 2.77 11.46
C VAL A 105 11.90 2.06 12.80
N LYS A 106 12.66 2.51 13.79
CA LYS A 106 12.43 2.10 15.19
C LYS A 106 11.06 2.61 15.65
N ASP A 107 10.28 1.77 16.32
CA ASP A 107 8.96 2.15 16.86
C ASP A 107 9.05 3.37 17.80
N THR A 108 10.16 3.52 18.52
CA THR A 108 10.43 4.65 19.41
C THR A 108 10.57 6.00 18.68
N HIS A 109 10.78 5.97 17.37
CA HIS A 109 10.98 7.17 16.53
C HIS A 109 9.79 7.45 15.60
N LEU A 110 8.79 6.56 15.55
CA LEU A 110 7.56 6.77 14.81
C LEU A 110 6.51 7.38 15.74
N LYS A 111 5.96 8.54 15.37
CA LYS A 111 4.89 9.20 16.13
C LYS A 111 3.66 9.38 15.25
N HIS A 112 2.47 9.14 15.79
CA HIS A 112 1.22 9.53 15.12
C HIS A 112 0.94 11.00 15.40
N THR A 113 1.01 11.84 14.37
CA THR A 113 0.68 13.26 14.50
C THR A 113 -0.83 13.47 14.49
N ARG A 114 -1.57 12.63 13.73
CA ARG A 114 -3.04 12.56 13.76
C ARG A 114 -3.56 11.22 13.27
N GLY A 115 -4.81 10.93 13.61
CA GLY A 115 -5.57 9.86 12.98
C GLY A 115 -5.21 8.45 13.40
N GLU A 116 -4.50 8.24 14.51
CA GLU A 116 -4.19 6.89 15.00
C GLU A 116 -5.47 6.06 15.21
N SER A 117 -6.54 6.68 15.72
CA SER A 117 -7.85 6.04 15.88
C SER A 117 -8.54 5.65 14.57
N LYS A 118 -8.02 6.11 13.42
CA LYS A 118 -8.48 5.76 12.07
C LYS A 118 -7.63 4.65 11.44
N LEU A 119 -6.70 4.05 12.18
CA LEU A 119 -5.99 2.86 11.72
C LEU A 119 -6.80 1.59 12.02
N THR A 120 -7.07 0.82 10.98
CA THR A 120 -7.51 -0.58 11.11
C THR A 120 -6.29 -1.48 11.01
N ARG A 121 -6.25 -2.52 11.85
CA ARG A 121 -5.16 -3.48 11.92
C ARG A 121 -5.63 -4.85 11.45
N PHE A 122 -4.88 -5.45 10.52
CA PHE A 122 -5.09 -6.81 10.07
C PHE A 122 -3.82 -7.62 10.29
N ARG A 123 -3.92 -8.76 11.00
CA ARG A 123 -2.77 -9.58 11.38
C ARG A 123 -2.96 -11.02 10.92
N GLN A 124 -1.91 -11.59 10.33
CA GLN A 124 -1.87 -13.02 9.99
C GLN A 124 -0.45 -13.57 10.03
N SER A 125 -0.34 -14.89 10.21
CA SER A 125 0.93 -15.64 10.15
C SER A 125 1.12 -16.41 8.85
N ASN A 126 0.08 -16.51 8.01
CA ASN A 126 0.17 -17.11 6.68
C ASN A 126 0.71 -16.08 5.68
N THR A 127 2.01 -15.80 5.76
CA THR A 127 2.74 -14.89 4.88
C THR A 127 3.86 -15.61 4.16
N ILE A 128 4.50 -14.94 3.19
CA ILE A 128 5.71 -15.45 2.53
C ILE A 128 6.80 -15.91 3.52
N ALA A 129 6.94 -15.26 4.68
CA ALA A 129 7.90 -15.63 5.71
C ALA A 129 7.27 -16.60 6.72
N THR A 130 7.72 -17.85 6.75
CA THR A 130 7.14 -18.83 7.69
C THR A 130 7.56 -18.56 9.13
N GLY A 131 6.60 -18.53 10.05
CA GLY A 131 6.85 -18.52 11.49
C GLY A 131 6.79 -17.15 12.18
N ASN A 132 6.53 -16.07 11.45
CA ASN A 132 6.28 -14.74 12.02
C ASN A 132 4.88 -14.26 11.65
N ALA A 133 4.21 -13.56 12.57
CA ALA A 133 2.99 -12.83 12.25
C ALA A 133 3.34 -11.46 11.68
N MET A 134 2.67 -11.07 10.59
CA MET A 134 2.69 -9.73 10.04
C MET A 134 1.39 -9.03 10.34
N GLU A 135 1.48 -7.79 10.83
CA GLU A 135 0.37 -6.91 11.08
C GLU A 135 0.44 -5.71 10.14
N ASN A 136 -0.66 -5.44 9.45
CA ASN A 136 -0.84 -4.34 8.52
C ASN A 136 -1.68 -3.27 9.22
N SER A 137 -1.17 -2.04 9.34
CA SER A 137 -1.91 -0.87 9.83
C SER A 137 -2.27 0.03 8.65
N PHE A 138 -3.56 0.10 8.30
CA PHE A 138 -4.06 0.86 7.15
C PHE A 138 -5.18 1.82 7.55
N CYS A 139 -5.30 2.92 6.81
CA CYS A 139 -6.34 3.91 7.04
C CYS A 139 -7.73 3.28 6.77
N SER A 140 -8.64 3.36 7.74
CA SER A 140 -10.00 2.86 7.62
C SER A 140 -10.88 3.66 6.65
N VAL A 141 -10.43 4.83 6.23
CA VAL A 141 -11.15 5.73 5.31
C VAL A 141 -10.76 5.49 3.86
N CYS A 142 -9.46 5.43 3.56
CA CYS A 142 -8.96 5.32 2.18
C CYS A 142 -8.22 4.02 1.86
N GLY A 143 -7.98 3.14 2.84
CA GLY A 143 -7.28 1.88 2.63
C GLY A 143 -5.75 2.00 2.47
N THR A 144 -5.17 3.20 2.45
CA THR A 144 -3.70 3.36 2.39
C THR A 144 -3.05 2.61 3.53
N LEU A 145 -2.15 1.68 3.20
CA LEU A 145 -1.32 1.02 4.18
C LEU A 145 -0.23 1.99 4.66
N MET A 146 -0.30 2.38 5.94
CA MET A 146 0.68 3.28 6.53
C MET A 146 1.97 2.53 6.88
N TYR A 147 1.86 1.44 7.62
CA TYR A 147 3.03 0.64 8.01
C TYR A 147 2.67 -0.80 8.36
N ARG A 148 3.69 -1.67 8.35
CA ARG A 148 3.61 -3.05 8.84
C ARG A 148 4.48 -3.24 10.07
N ARG A 149 4.13 -4.20 10.92
CA ARG A 149 4.94 -4.70 12.03
C ARG A 149 5.02 -6.21 11.98
N SER A 150 6.16 -6.77 12.37
CA SER A 150 6.41 -8.22 12.35
C SER A 150 6.80 -8.72 13.72
N THR A 151 6.35 -9.92 14.11
CA THR A 151 6.95 -10.61 15.28
C THR A 151 8.38 -11.06 15.02
N GLY A 152 8.80 -11.14 13.75
CA GLY A 152 10.19 -11.40 13.40
C GLY A 152 11.09 -10.21 13.71
N TYR A 153 10.57 -8.99 13.58
CA TYR A 153 11.34 -7.77 13.75
C TYR A 153 10.66 -6.85 14.79
N PRO A 154 10.70 -7.23 16.08
CA PRO A 154 10.02 -6.49 17.14
C PRO A 154 10.64 -5.10 17.36
N GLY A 155 9.82 -4.13 17.76
CA GLY A 155 10.25 -2.76 18.03
C GLY A 155 10.50 -1.93 16.77
N MET A 156 10.03 -2.40 15.62
CA MET A 156 10.30 -1.81 14.31
C MET A 156 9.02 -1.75 13.49
N SER A 157 8.86 -0.63 12.78
CA SER A 157 7.79 -0.39 11.83
C SER A 157 8.34 -0.31 10.42
N ILE A 158 7.54 -0.76 9.45
CA ILE A 158 7.88 -0.78 8.03
C ILE A 158 6.87 0.09 7.27
N PRO A 159 7.04 1.42 7.22
CA PRO A 159 6.15 2.30 6.46
C PRO A 159 6.47 2.29 4.95
N ARG A 160 5.64 3.02 4.18
CA ARG A 160 5.71 3.05 2.71
C ARG A 160 6.30 4.36 2.22
N ILE A 161 7.34 4.27 1.38
CA ILE A 161 8.03 5.45 0.83
C ILE A 161 7.03 6.37 0.11
N GLY A 162 6.08 5.80 -0.64
CA GLY A 162 5.06 6.57 -1.35
C GLY A 162 4.05 7.33 -0.47
N THR A 163 4.11 7.19 0.86
CA THR A 163 3.30 8.01 1.79
C THR A 163 4.05 9.24 2.30
N ILE A 164 5.36 9.38 2.03
CA ILE A 164 6.15 10.53 2.47
C ILE A 164 5.64 11.80 1.80
N ASP A 165 5.42 12.83 2.62
CA ASP A 165 4.81 14.08 2.17
C ASP A 165 5.79 14.95 1.36
N ASP A 166 7.10 14.85 1.61
CA ASP A 166 8.12 15.52 0.81
C ASP A 166 8.73 14.56 -0.23
N PHE A 167 8.36 14.74 -1.49
CA PHE A 167 8.83 13.87 -2.59
C PHE A 167 10.33 14.00 -2.85
N ALA A 168 10.99 15.11 -2.51
CA ALA A 168 12.44 15.23 -2.66
C ALA A 168 13.20 14.26 -1.75
N LEU A 169 12.58 13.85 -0.63
CA LEU A 169 13.16 12.86 0.26
C LEU A 169 13.13 11.45 -0.32
N GLN A 170 12.22 11.15 -1.26
CA GLN A 170 12.15 9.83 -1.90
C GLN A 170 13.38 9.54 -2.78
N GLU A 171 14.01 10.59 -3.30
CA GLU A 171 15.24 10.51 -4.12
C GLU A 171 16.52 10.64 -3.29
N THR A 172 16.40 10.98 -2.00
CA THR A 172 17.55 11.23 -1.11
C THR A 172 17.51 10.32 0.12
N LYS A 173 16.86 10.75 1.21
CA LYS A 173 16.84 10.07 2.51
C LYS A 173 16.11 8.72 2.48
N PHE A 174 15.10 8.59 1.61
CA PHE A 174 14.30 7.38 1.45
C PHE A 174 14.56 6.65 0.12
N LYS A 175 15.62 7.00 -0.62
CA LYS A 175 16.03 6.23 -1.80
C LYS A 175 16.29 4.79 -1.36
N PRO A 176 15.67 3.76 -1.98
CA PRO A 176 15.92 2.37 -1.63
C PRO A 176 17.41 2.02 -1.74
N ARG A 177 17.93 1.30 -0.75
CA ARG A 177 19.31 0.77 -0.73
C ARG A 177 19.37 -0.69 -1.09
N VAL A 178 18.28 -1.42 -0.88
CA VAL A 178 18.18 -2.87 -1.13
C VAL A 178 16.99 -3.19 -2.02
N GLU A 179 17.16 -4.11 -2.96
CA GLU A 179 16.08 -4.75 -3.71
C GLU A 179 16.02 -6.23 -3.33
N THR A 180 15.01 -6.60 -2.53
CA THR A 180 14.82 -7.96 -2.01
C THR A 180 13.69 -8.69 -2.73
N PHE A 181 13.78 -10.02 -2.79
CA PHE A 181 12.93 -10.90 -3.62
C PHE A 181 13.13 -10.69 -5.12
N GLU A 182 14.35 -10.38 -5.56
CA GLU A 182 14.60 -10.03 -6.96
C GLU A 182 14.17 -11.13 -7.94
N LYS A 183 14.32 -12.41 -7.57
CA LYS A 183 13.84 -13.54 -8.37
C LYS A 183 12.34 -13.46 -8.74
N ASP A 184 11.53 -12.77 -7.92
CA ASP A 184 10.08 -12.59 -8.09
C ASP A 184 9.72 -11.25 -8.77
N ARG A 185 10.72 -10.43 -9.11
CA ARG A 185 10.55 -9.18 -9.85
C ARG A 185 9.89 -9.45 -11.20
N CYS A 186 8.91 -8.63 -11.54
CA CYS A 186 8.28 -8.71 -12.87
C CYS A 186 9.33 -8.51 -13.97
N ARG A 187 9.40 -9.44 -14.92
CA ARG A 187 10.41 -9.44 -16.00
C ARG A 187 10.41 -8.19 -16.90
N TRP A 188 9.30 -7.46 -16.93
CA TRP A 188 9.18 -6.21 -17.69
C TRP A 188 9.66 -4.97 -16.91
N LEU A 189 9.92 -5.09 -15.61
CA LEU A 189 10.61 -4.07 -14.82
C LEU A 189 12.12 -4.27 -14.95
N LYS A 190 12.88 -3.18 -14.99
CA LYS A 190 14.34 -3.22 -14.85
C LYS A 190 14.71 -3.36 -13.35
N PRO A 191 15.91 -3.89 -13.02
CA PRO A 191 16.41 -3.83 -11.64
C PRO A 191 16.47 -2.38 -11.18
N ALA A 192 16.25 -2.15 -9.88
CA ALA A 192 16.40 -0.84 -9.28
C ALA A 192 17.89 -0.45 -9.16
N ASP A 193 18.19 0.84 -9.18
CA ASP A 193 19.53 1.36 -8.89
C ASP A 193 19.74 1.43 -7.37
N VAL A 194 20.24 0.32 -6.80
CA VAL A 194 20.39 0.10 -5.35
C VAL A 194 21.76 -0.49 -5.03
N GLU A 195 22.15 -0.50 -3.76
CA GLU A 195 23.45 -1.02 -3.30
C GLU A 195 23.50 -2.55 -3.36
N GLU A 196 22.38 -3.23 -3.07
CA GLU A 196 22.34 -4.68 -2.96
C GLU A 196 21.04 -5.26 -3.54
N HIS A 197 21.19 -6.36 -4.29
CA HIS A 197 20.08 -7.15 -4.81
C HIS A 197 20.10 -8.55 -4.19
N VAL A 198 18.93 -9.01 -3.74
CA VAL A 198 18.80 -10.27 -2.99
C VAL A 198 17.59 -11.07 -3.48
N ASP A 199 17.83 -12.32 -3.86
CA ASP A 199 16.80 -13.22 -4.40
C ASP A 199 15.71 -13.59 -3.39
N GLY A 200 16.04 -13.63 -2.10
CA GLY A 200 15.11 -13.95 -1.01
C GLY A 200 14.88 -12.79 -0.07
N ALA A 201 14.38 -13.08 1.14
CA ALA A 201 14.29 -12.06 2.17
C ALA A 201 15.67 -11.62 2.65
N PHE A 202 15.92 -10.31 2.57
CA PHE A 202 17.07 -9.70 3.20
C PHE A 202 16.88 -9.58 4.73
N TYR A 203 15.69 -9.15 5.16
CA TYR A 203 15.37 -8.97 6.58
C TYR A 203 14.79 -10.26 7.19
N THR A 204 15.66 -11.15 7.68
CA THR A 204 15.23 -12.45 8.24
C THR A 204 15.21 -12.53 9.77
N ALA A 205 15.59 -11.44 10.46
CA ALA A 205 15.74 -11.41 11.91
C ALA A 205 16.60 -12.56 12.48
N GLY A 206 17.71 -12.86 11.79
CA GLY A 206 18.65 -13.91 12.18
C GLY A 206 18.18 -15.34 11.89
N LYS A 207 17.04 -15.52 11.21
CA LYS A 207 16.55 -16.85 10.79
C LYS A 207 16.93 -17.11 9.32
N ALA A 208 16.94 -18.37 8.91
CA ALA A 208 17.02 -18.71 7.50
C ALA A 208 15.72 -18.33 6.78
N TRP A 209 15.83 -17.80 5.56
CA TRP A 209 14.67 -17.54 4.71
C TRP A 209 13.99 -18.86 4.32
N LYS A 210 12.66 -18.93 4.50
CA LYS A 210 11.84 -20.09 4.13
C LYS A 210 10.53 -19.58 3.55
N SER A 211 10.31 -19.81 2.25
CA SER A 211 9.04 -19.49 1.58
C SER A 211 8.18 -20.74 1.41
N LYS A 212 6.87 -20.60 1.63
CA LYS A 212 5.86 -21.59 1.22
C LYS A 212 5.11 -21.20 -0.05
N HIS A 213 5.27 -19.94 -0.48
CA HIS A 213 4.37 -19.29 -1.43
C HIS A 213 5.07 -18.81 -2.71
N ASP A 214 6.40 -18.71 -2.70
CA ASP A 214 7.19 -18.34 -3.87
C ASP A 214 7.88 -19.60 -4.38
N GLY A 215 7.50 -20.09 -5.56
CA GLY A 215 7.89 -21.39 -6.15
C GLY A 215 9.37 -21.57 -6.54
N VAL A 216 10.29 -21.19 -5.66
CA VAL A 216 11.75 -21.40 -5.71
C VAL A 216 12.22 -21.46 -4.23
N GLY A 217 12.73 -22.55 -3.65
CA GLY A 217 13.15 -23.83 -4.20
C GLY A 217 13.09 -24.94 -3.13
N GLU A 218 13.54 -26.11 -3.57
CA GLU A 218 13.41 -27.44 -2.99
C GLU A 218 13.69 -27.58 -1.49
N GLU A 219 13.05 -28.61 -0.93
CA GLU A 219 13.45 -29.28 0.30
C GLU A 219 14.97 -29.45 0.34
N ALA A 220 15.62 -28.82 1.32
CA ALA A 220 16.93 -29.29 1.75
C ALA A 220 16.71 -30.69 2.35
N LYS A 221 17.16 -31.71 1.60
CA LYS A 221 17.28 -33.09 2.07
C LYS A 221 18.13 -33.19 3.33
#